data_AF-A0A968ZRR9-F1
#
_entry.id   AF-A0A968ZRR9-F1
#
_cell.length_a   1.000
_cell.length_b   1.000
_cell.length_c   1.000
_cell.angle_alpha   90.00
_cell.angle_beta   90.00
_cell.angle_gamma   90.00
#
_symmetry.space_group_name_H-M   'P 1'
#
loop_
_entity.id
_entity.type
_entity.pdbx_description
1 polymer ?
#
loop_
_entity_poly.entity_id
_entity_poly.type
_entity_poly.pdbx_seq_one_letter_code
_entity_poly.pdbx_strand_id
1 'polypeptide(L)'
;MNEFGRQPAKAQVQMVISAEQVLPVVSSQGLSAFTLLRQVFMETGLRQLEQNPWATTRPSPAIAANTLANLDQCRSYPRTPNRAVDDSSFLASPPMDRAVPKEVPRTAAAPPSFADWDLVELPRPARVTQVTDASALATVPGQEMTAVLIDALLTKLPTSLQNRTQVPLEVDILKSQKRQDLFVIVLKRFEIVLDELEASQLSRSQLLDKRLTILYDLWQTSTADFFGKYLTLPLSQATPKPEITEIELVKVLQQDHAIVETEILDKIPLVPELLEHLLFQTPLLVDNNLSAIGSPEAMLQAEALLSNLVVQVANAVMQPLLNRFATHEVIKQSFYDRSLLSTRDIERFRNALSARYRLRRWFIEPKEMFESQYSLVIFSEAGLQNIAIYTSRDHQLKTLSGLRLSVTLALEARDAIAPPLQATFTFLGRGVVYLLTQVVGRGIGLIGRGILQGIGGTWQELFITRKSPQQK
;
A
#
# COMPACT_ATOMS: atom_id res chain seq x y z
N MET A 1 73.64 56.44 3.13
CA MET A 1 74.45 57.24 2.20
C MET A 1 73.77 57.19 0.84
N ASN A 2 73.30 58.36 0.39
CA ASN A 2 72.85 58.78 -0.94
C ASN A 2 71.60 58.19 -1.63
N GLU A 3 70.75 59.13 -2.03
CA GLU A 3 69.53 59.06 -2.85
C GLU A 3 69.80 58.70 -4.32
N PHE A 4 68.80 58.15 -5.03
CA PHE A 4 68.04 58.83 -6.10
C PHE A 4 67.07 57.87 -6.79
N GLY A 5 65.81 58.29 -6.91
CA GLY A 5 64.73 57.51 -7.54
C GLY A 5 64.67 57.62 -9.07
N ARG A 6 63.88 56.72 -9.68
CA ARG A 6 63.23 56.91 -11.00
C ARG A 6 61.92 56.10 -11.10
N GLN A 7 60.83 56.84 -11.26
CA GLN A 7 59.70 56.53 -12.16
C GLN A 7 59.86 57.47 -13.40
N PRO A 8 59.13 57.34 -14.54
CA PRO A 8 57.75 56.86 -14.65
C PRO A 8 57.29 56.18 -15.98
N ALA A 9 56.00 55.76 -15.96
CA ALA A 9 54.96 55.97 -16.99
C ALA A 9 54.82 55.11 -18.27
N LYS A 10 53.62 54.52 -18.32
CA LYS A 10 52.56 54.62 -19.36
C LYS A 10 52.36 53.48 -20.37
N ALA A 11 51.09 53.08 -20.39
CA ALA A 11 50.43 52.08 -21.20
C ALA A 11 50.32 52.47 -22.67
N GLN A 12 50.28 51.44 -23.53
CA GLN A 12 49.85 51.52 -24.92
C GLN A 12 48.75 50.49 -25.21
N VAL A 13 47.91 50.96 -26.11
CA VAL A 13 46.62 50.51 -26.63
C VAL A 13 46.80 49.46 -27.72
N GLN A 14 45.83 48.56 -27.93
CA GLN A 14 45.39 48.22 -29.29
C GLN A 14 43.91 47.82 -29.32
N MET A 15 43.20 48.49 -30.24
CA MET A 15 41.79 48.40 -30.59
C MET A 15 41.57 47.47 -31.81
N VAL A 16 40.42 46.75 -31.81
CA VAL A 16 39.36 46.58 -32.85
C VAL A 16 39.82 45.93 -34.20
N ILE A 17 39.13 44.93 -34.78
CA ILE A 17 37.90 45.02 -35.60
C ILE A 17 37.30 43.61 -35.83
N SER A 18 35.95 43.57 -35.83
CA SER A 18 35.03 42.48 -36.16
C SER A 18 35.18 41.87 -37.56
N ALA A 19 34.88 40.58 -37.68
CA ALA A 19 34.44 39.95 -38.92
C ALA A 19 33.21 39.08 -38.64
N GLU A 20 32.18 39.32 -39.43
CA GLU A 20 30.87 38.68 -39.47
C GLU A 20 31.00 37.17 -39.77
N GLN A 21 30.34 36.32 -38.96
CA GLN A 21 30.13 34.91 -39.31
C GLN A 21 28.66 34.53 -39.15
N VAL A 22 28.12 34.07 -40.27
CA VAL A 22 26.79 33.55 -40.54
C VAL A 22 26.49 32.33 -39.66
N LEU A 23 25.32 32.36 -39.00
CA LEU A 23 24.76 31.26 -38.22
C LEU A 23 24.48 30.03 -39.10
N PRO A 24 24.86 28.80 -38.69
CA PRO A 24 24.11 27.62 -39.06
C PRO A 24 22.88 27.50 -38.14
N VAL A 25 21.70 27.43 -38.76
CA VAL A 25 20.47 26.98 -38.10
C VAL A 25 20.67 25.52 -37.73
N VAL A 26 21.03 25.26 -36.47
CA VAL A 26 21.00 23.92 -35.88
C VAL A 26 19.66 23.77 -35.17
N SER A 27 18.86 22.86 -35.72
CA SER A 27 17.63 22.33 -35.14
C SER A 27 17.81 21.98 -33.66
N SER A 28 17.04 22.64 -32.80
CA SER A 28 16.95 22.37 -31.37
C SER A 28 16.29 21.01 -31.12
N GLN A 29 17.09 19.95 -31.02
CA GLN A 29 16.69 18.75 -30.28
C GLN A 29 16.94 19.05 -28.80
N GLY A 30 15.85 19.28 -28.05
CA GLY A 30 15.87 19.60 -26.64
C GLY A 30 16.32 18.40 -25.80
N LEU A 31 17.62 18.29 -25.54
CA LEU A 31 18.11 17.54 -24.40
C LEU A 31 17.75 18.34 -23.14
N SER A 32 16.60 17.99 -22.54
CA SER A 32 16.14 18.57 -21.28
C SER A 32 17.22 18.39 -20.21
N ALA A 33 17.45 19.42 -19.39
CA ALA A 33 18.29 19.39 -18.18
C ALA A 33 18.00 18.18 -17.26
N PHE A 34 16.83 17.58 -17.45
CA PHE A 34 16.35 16.36 -16.84
C PHE A 34 17.13 15.08 -17.25
N THR A 35 17.56 14.93 -18.50
CA THR A 35 18.40 13.79 -18.94
C THR A 35 19.75 13.83 -18.26
N LEU A 36 20.29 15.03 -18.02
CA LEU A 36 21.54 15.24 -17.30
C LEU A 36 21.38 15.00 -15.80
N LEU A 37 20.26 15.37 -15.18
CA LEU A 37 19.97 15.03 -13.77
C LEU A 37 19.77 13.53 -13.58
N ARG A 38 19.05 12.87 -14.50
CA ARG A 38 18.93 11.41 -14.60
C ARG A 38 20.30 10.75 -14.73
N GLN A 39 21.16 11.25 -15.61
CA GLN A 39 22.49 10.69 -15.85
C GLN A 39 23.47 10.95 -14.67
N VAL A 40 23.42 12.15 -14.06
CA VAL A 40 24.24 12.50 -12.90
C VAL A 40 23.82 11.71 -11.66
N PHE A 41 22.51 11.54 -11.41
CA PHE A 41 22.01 10.71 -10.32
C PHE A 41 22.33 9.21 -10.55
N MET A 42 22.23 8.75 -11.81
CA MET A 42 22.61 7.39 -12.21
C MET A 42 24.11 7.13 -12.05
N GLU A 43 24.98 8.10 -12.36
CA GLU A 43 26.43 7.95 -12.18
C GLU A 43 26.88 8.11 -10.72
N THR A 44 26.25 8.97 -9.92
CA THR A 44 26.68 9.22 -8.53
C THR A 44 26.04 8.28 -7.50
N GLY A 45 24.77 7.91 -7.66
CA GLY A 45 24.08 6.97 -6.77
C GLY A 45 24.64 5.55 -6.85
N LEU A 46 24.98 5.08 -8.07
CA LEU A 46 25.63 3.77 -8.27
C LEU A 46 27.13 3.79 -7.90
N ARG A 47 27.87 4.87 -8.17
CA ARG A 47 29.28 4.96 -7.74
C ARG A 47 29.42 5.00 -6.21
N GLN A 48 28.45 5.51 -5.46
CA GLN A 48 28.47 5.41 -3.99
C GLN A 48 28.18 3.99 -3.47
N LEU A 49 27.47 3.16 -4.24
CA LEU A 49 27.31 1.74 -3.93
C LEU A 49 28.58 0.94 -4.25
N GLU A 50 29.34 1.33 -5.27
CA GLU A 50 30.66 0.73 -5.60
C GLU A 50 31.78 1.21 -4.67
N GLN A 51 31.70 2.42 -4.12
CA GLN A 51 32.70 2.99 -3.19
C GLN A 51 32.52 2.56 -1.72
N ASN A 52 31.79 1.48 -1.46
CA ASN A 52 31.52 1.01 -0.10
C ASN A 52 32.78 0.30 0.48
N PRO A 53 33.46 0.86 1.50
CA PRO A 53 34.80 0.41 1.93
C PRO A 53 34.80 -0.88 2.78
N TRP A 54 33.69 -1.59 2.90
CA TRP A 54 33.59 -2.76 3.80
C TRP A 54 34.06 -4.08 3.15
N ALA A 55 34.32 -4.11 1.85
CA ALA A 55 34.87 -5.29 1.17
C ALA A 55 36.28 -5.70 1.67
N THR A 56 36.94 -4.86 2.49
CA THR A 56 38.31 -5.10 2.97
C THR A 56 38.48 -5.12 4.49
N THR A 57 37.43 -4.95 5.28
CA THR A 57 37.59 -4.76 6.74
C THR A 57 37.17 -6.01 7.51
N ARG A 58 38.15 -6.84 7.90
CA ARG A 58 37.94 -7.93 8.86
C ARG A 58 37.42 -7.37 10.20
N PRO A 59 36.32 -7.89 10.77
CA PRO A 59 35.84 -7.44 12.07
C PRO A 59 36.83 -7.83 13.19
N SER A 60 36.97 -6.95 14.19
CA SER A 60 37.82 -7.17 15.38
C SER A 60 37.32 -8.37 16.21
N PRO A 61 38.21 -9.21 16.78
CA PRO A 61 37.85 -10.44 17.51
C PRO A 61 36.92 -10.22 18.71
N ALA A 62 36.85 -9.00 19.27
CA ALA A 62 35.92 -8.66 20.34
C ALA A 62 34.44 -8.63 19.90
N ILE A 63 34.16 -8.40 18.61
CA ILE A 63 32.80 -8.35 18.06
C ILE A 63 32.23 -9.76 17.85
N ALA A 64 33.08 -10.72 17.48
CA ALA A 64 32.70 -12.12 17.25
C ALA A 64 32.24 -12.85 18.52
N ALA A 65 32.78 -12.49 19.69
CA ALA A 65 32.43 -13.12 20.97
C ALA A 65 31.00 -12.77 21.43
N ASN A 66 30.53 -11.54 21.16
CA ASN A 66 29.17 -11.12 21.53
C ASN A 66 28.09 -11.66 20.57
N THR A 67 28.47 -12.10 19.37
CA THR A 67 27.55 -12.74 18.41
C THR A 67 27.18 -14.17 18.82
N LEU A 68 28.10 -14.88 19.51
CA LEU A 68 27.91 -16.27 19.94
C LEU A 68 26.88 -16.43 21.06
N ALA A 69 26.76 -15.46 21.97
CA ALA A 69 25.83 -15.57 23.11
C ALA A 69 24.34 -15.37 22.73
N ASN A 70 24.06 -14.68 21.63
CA ASN A 70 22.68 -14.35 21.21
C ASN A 70 22.05 -15.36 20.24
N LEU A 71 22.84 -16.23 19.60
CA LEU A 71 22.33 -17.22 18.64
C LEU A 71 21.72 -18.47 19.33
N ASP A 72 22.20 -18.84 20.52
CA ASP A 72 21.70 -20.03 21.23
C ASP A 72 20.39 -19.79 22.00
N GLN A 73 20.05 -18.55 22.35
CA GLN A 73 18.75 -18.24 22.99
C GLN A 73 17.59 -18.05 21.99
N CYS A 74 17.87 -17.90 20.70
CA CYS A 74 16.84 -17.74 19.66
C CYS A 74 16.40 -19.07 19.01
N ARG A 75 16.90 -20.22 19.49
CA ARG A 75 16.55 -21.55 18.97
C ARG A 75 15.22 -22.13 19.46
N SER A 76 14.49 -21.42 20.32
CA SER A 76 13.30 -21.95 20.97
C SER A 76 12.05 -21.08 20.81
N TYR A 77 11.60 -20.79 19.59
CA TYR A 77 10.19 -20.44 19.30
C TYR A 77 9.84 -20.81 17.85
N PRO A 78 8.59 -21.21 17.56
CA PRO A 78 8.33 -22.22 16.56
C PRO A 78 8.54 -21.69 15.14
N ARG A 79 9.23 -22.50 14.34
CA ARG A 79 8.98 -22.59 12.89
C ARG A 79 7.47 -22.57 12.68
N THR A 80 7.01 -21.73 11.77
CA THR A 80 5.65 -21.83 11.20
C THR A 80 5.36 -23.31 10.93
N PRO A 81 4.37 -23.93 11.61
CA PRO A 81 3.94 -25.25 11.20
C PRO A 81 3.12 -25.05 9.93
N ASN A 82 3.74 -25.28 8.78
CA ASN A 82 3.02 -25.73 7.60
C ASN A 82 2.44 -27.11 7.93
N ARG A 83 1.30 -27.11 8.62
CA ARG A 83 0.39 -28.26 8.59
C ARG A 83 -0.64 -27.89 7.54
N ALA A 84 -0.47 -28.45 6.34
CA ALA A 84 -1.60 -28.72 5.48
C ALA A 84 -2.60 -29.50 6.34
N VAL A 85 -3.70 -28.84 6.70
CA VAL A 85 -4.84 -29.54 7.27
C VAL A 85 -5.56 -30.14 6.08
N ASP A 86 -5.33 -31.44 5.89
CA ASP A 86 -6.25 -32.30 5.15
C ASP A 86 -7.62 -32.20 5.82
N ASP A 87 -8.57 -31.54 5.16
CA ASP A 87 -9.99 -31.45 5.54
C ASP A 87 -10.74 -32.78 5.32
N SER A 88 -10.07 -33.93 5.50
CA SER A 88 -10.63 -35.27 5.27
C SER A 88 -10.52 -36.21 6.49
N SER A 89 -10.57 -35.66 7.71
CA SER A 89 -10.54 -36.50 8.93
C SER A 89 -11.44 -36.00 10.07
N PHE A 90 -12.69 -35.66 9.74
CA PHE A 90 -13.80 -35.83 10.67
C PHE A 90 -14.89 -36.62 9.95
N LEU A 91 -15.35 -37.72 10.57
CA LEU A 91 -16.31 -38.74 10.11
C LEU A 91 -15.69 -40.02 9.53
N ALA A 92 -15.07 -40.82 10.42
CA ALA A 92 -14.99 -42.27 10.21
C ALA A 92 -16.07 -42.95 11.07
N SER A 93 -17.01 -43.62 10.41
CA SER A 93 -17.82 -44.71 10.97
C SER A 93 -17.86 -45.84 9.92
N PRO A 94 -17.53 -47.10 10.26
CA PRO A 94 -17.60 -48.25 9.34
C PRO A 94 -19.02 -48.87 9.32
N PRO A 95 -19.34 -49.78 8.39
CA PRO A 95 -20.48 -49.62 7.47
C PRO A 95 -21.73 -50.38 7.92
N MET A 96 -22.90 -49.86 7.57
CA MET A 96 -24.12 -50.65 7.49
C MET A 96 -24.42 -50.99 6.04
N ASP A 97 -24.48 -52.31 5.77
CA ASP A 97 -25.15 -52.90 4.62
C ASP A 97 -26.56 -52.31 4.45
N ARG A 98 -26.87 -51.78 3.26
CA ARG A 98 -28.26 -51.73 2.78
C ARG A 98 -28.35 -51.55 1.27
N ALA A 99 -28.81 -52.63 0.66
CA ALA A 99 -29.54 -52.79 -0.60
C ALA A 99 -29.91 -51.52 -1.38
N VAL A 100 -29.56 -51.55 -2.67
CA VAL A 100 -30.07 -50.70 -3.74
C VAL A 100 -31.59 -50.86 -3.87
N PRO A 101 -32.39 -49.79 -3.79
CA PRO A 101 -33.74 -49.77 -4.34
C PRO A 101 -33.76 -49.05 -5.69
N LYS A 102 -34.50 -49.66 -6.61
CA LYS A 102 -34.76 -49.26 -7.99
C LYS A 102 -35.28 -47.83 -8.14
N GLU A 103 -34.87 -47.21 -9.25
CA GLU A 103 -35.42 -45.97 -9.80
C GLU A 103 -36.96 -46.01 -9.89
N VAL A 104 -37.59 -44.92 -9.44
CA VAL A 104 -38.97 -44.56 -9.76
C VAL A 104 -38.93 -43.19 -10.45
N PRO A 105 -39.55 -43.02 -11.63
CA PRO A 105 -39.44 -41.80 -12.41
C PRO A 105 -40.24 -40.66 -11.75
N ARG A 106 -39.59 -39.51 -11.55
CA ARG A 106 -40.29 -38.26 -11.22
C ARG A 106 -40.18 -37.27 -12.36
N THR A 107 -41.37 -36.86 -12.77
CA THR A 107 -41.77 -35.94 -13.83
C THR A 107 -40.96 -34.64 -13.82
N ALA A 108 -40.43 -34.28 -14.99
CA ALA A 108 -39.82 -32.99 -15.24
C ALA A 108 -40.87 -31.87 -15.15
N ALA A 109 -40.72 -30.96 -14.19
CA ALA A 109 -41.33 -29.64 -14.25
C ALA A 109 -40.27 -28.65 -14.71
N ALA A 110 -40.54 -27.96 -15.82
CA ALA A 110 -39.67 -26.93 -16.36
C ALA A 110 -39.53 -25.74 -15.38
N PRO A 111 -38.38 -25.06 -15.31
CA PRO A 111 -38.25 -23.80 -14.58
C PRO A 111 -39.15 -22.74 -15.23
N PRO A 112 -39.71 -21.78 -14.45
CA PRO A 112 -40.52 -20.72 -15.00
C PRO A 112 -39.70 -19.84 -15.95
N SER A 113 -40.28 -19.61 -17.13
CA SER A 113 -39.82 -18.66 -18.14
C SER A 113 -39.82 -17.24 -17.57
N PHE A 114 -38.65 -16.57 -17.54
CA PHE A 114 -38.51 -15.16 -17.23
C PHE A 114 -38.92 -14.26 -18.42
N ALA A 115 -40.14 -14.44 -18.90
CA ALA A 115 -40.81 -13.51 -19.80
C ALA A 115 -41.94 -12.89 -18.99
N ASP A 116 -41.86 -11.57 -18.76
CA ASP A 116 -42.86 -10.66 -18.15
C ASP A 116 -42.23 -9.73 -17.09
N TRP A 117 -41.12 -9.07 -17.45
CA TRP A 117 -40.78 -7.77 -16.86
C TRP A 117 -41.17 -6.71 -17.88
N ASP A 118 -42.33 -6.09 -17.65
CA ASP A 118 -42.77 -4.90 -18.36
C ASP A 118 -41.68 -3.82 -18.30
N LEU A 119 -41.17 -3.47 -19.48
CA LEU A 119 -40.23 -2.38 -19.67
C LEU A 119 -40.93 -1.06 -19.37
N VAL A 120 -40.74 -0.53 -18.17
CA VAL A 120 -40.89 0.90 -17.93
C VAL A 120 -39.80 1.60 -18.76
N GLU A 121 -40.20 2.22 -19.87
CA GLU A 121 -39.34 3.05 -20.70
C GLU A 121 -38.70 4.16 -19.86
N LEU A 122 -37.43 3.99 -19.50
CA LEU A 122 -36.59 5.08 -19.02
C LEU A 122 -36.35 6.06 -20.19
N PRO A 123 -36.46 7.38 -19.97
CA PRO A 123 -36.33 8.36 -21.03
C PRO A 123 -34.91 8.30 -21.61
N ARG A 124 -34.82 8.00 -22.92
CA ARG A 124 -33.57 8.04 -23.68
C ARG A 124 -33.03 9.47 -23.68
N PRO A 125 -31.79 9.73 -23.20
CA PRO A 125 -31.18 11.03 -23.38
C PRO A 125 -30.97 11.28 -24.89
N ALA A 126 -31.35 12.48 -25.30
CA ALA A 126 -31.33 12.91 -26.68
C ALA A 126 -29.92 12.89 -27.26
N ARG A 127 -29.81 12.29 -28.46
CA ARG A 127 -28.90 12.62 -29.57
C ARG A 127 -27.63 13.38 -29.14
N VAL A 128 -26.57 12.63 -28.83
CA VAL A 128 -25.21 13.17 -28.84
C VAL A 128 -24.91 13.63 -30.27
N THR A 129 -24.78 14.94 -30.43
CA THR A 129 -24.23 15.57 -31.63
C THR A 129 -22.89 14.93 -31.92
N GLN A 130 -22.74 14.33 -33.10
CA GLN A 130 -21.44 13.85 -33.58
C GLN A 130 -20.48 15.04 -33.60
N VAL A 131 -19.54 15.05 -32.65
CA VAL A 131 -18.34 15.89 -32.77
C VAL A 131 -17.45 15.16 -33.77
N THR A 132 -17.63 15.49 -35.04
CA THR A 132 -16.57 15.37 -36.05
C THR A 132 -15.45 16.31 -35.63
N ASP A 133 -14.46 15.76 -34.91
CA ASP A 133 -13.05 16.13 -34.98
C ASP A 133 -12.26 15.23 -34.02
N ALA A 134 -12.15 13.95 -34.40
CA ALA A 134 -11.33 12.95 -33.71
C ALA A 134 -9.87 12.91 -34.24
N SER A 135 -9.37 14.01 -34.83
CA SER A 135 -8.06 14.05 -35.49
C SER A 135 -7.05 15.01 -34.85
N ALA A 136 -7.23 15.45 -33.59
CA ALA A 136 -6.29 16.37 -32.95
C ALA A 136 -6.01 16.11 -31.46
N LEU A 137 -6.08 14.86 -31.00
CA LEU A 137 -5.39 14.47 -29.76
C LEU A 137 -4.08 13.81 -30.18
N ALA A 138 -2.98 14.54 -30.01
CA ALA A 138 -1.64 14.01 -30.22
C ALA A 138 -1.50 12.69 -29.46
N THR A 139 -1.31 11.60 -30.21
CA THR A 139 -0.99 10.29 -29.66
C THR A 139 0.37 10.43 -28.99
N VAL A 140 0.38 10.60 -27.67
CA VAL A 140 1.61 10.52 -26.89
C VAL A 140 2.11 9.08 -27.06
N PRO A 141 3.31 8.84 -27.63
CA PRO A 141 3.88 7.51 -27.72
C PRO A 141 3.92 6.86 -26.32
N GLY A 142 3.59 5.58 -26.19
CA GLY A 142 3.57 4.87 -24.90
C GLY A 142 4.88 4.98 -24.09
N GLN A 143 6.02 5.13 -24.79
CA GLN A 143 7.33 5.40 -24.17
C GLN A 143 7.43 6.77 -23.50
N GLU A 144 6.82 7.81 -24.09
CA GLU A 144 6.78 9.14 -23.46
C GLU A 144 5.93 9.13 -22.18
N MET A 145 4.83 8.37 -22.16
CA MET A 145 3.98 8.23 -20.97
C MET A 145 4.70 7.51 -19.82
N THR A 146 5.38 6.41 -20.13
CA THR A 146 6.16 5.65 -19.15
C THR A 146 7.25 6.52 -18.52
N ALA A 147 7.98 7.29 -19.34
CA ALA A 147 8.97 8.25 -18.86
C ALA A 147 8.33 9.29 -17.92
N VAL A 148 7.21 9.91 -18.31
CA VAL A 148 6.50 10.89 -17.47
C VAL A 148 6.11 10.33 -16.11
N LEU A 149 5.61 9.08 -16.04
CA LEU A 149 5.23 8.44 -14.77
C LEU A 149 6.44 8.14 -13.89
N ILE A 150 7.50 7.59 -14.47
CA ILE A 150 8.76 7.30 -13.75
C ILE A 150 9.33 8.62 -13.20
N ASP A 151 9.33 9.67 -14.01
CA ASP A 151 9.84 10.99 -13.64
C ASP A 151 9.00 11.61 -12.51
N ALA A 152 7.68 11.50 -12.59
CA ALA A 152 6.79 11.94 -11.52
C ALA A 152 7.12 11.24 -10.19
N LEU A 153 7.36 9.93 -10.19
CA LEU A 153 7.77 9.22 -8.97
C LEU A 153 9.17 9.61 -8.49
N LEU A 154 10.14 9.74 -9.40
CA LEU A 154 11.50 10.16 -9.06
C LEU A 154 11.54 11.53 -8.41
N THR A 155 10.66 12.47 -8.78
CA THR A 155 10.58 13.78 -8.12
C THR A 155 10.04 13.70 -6.68
N LYS A 156 9.24 12.68 -6.36
CA LYS A 156 8.67 12.49 -5.02
C LYS A 156 9.64 11.80 -4.06
N LEU A 157 10.52 10.92 -4.55
CA LEU A 157 11.44 10.14 -3.70
C LEU A 157 12.36 10.96 -2.78
N PRO A 158 12.90 12.13 -3.18
CA PRO A 158 13.76 12.95 -2.32
C PRO A 158 13.05 13.72 -1.20
N THR A 159 11.71 13.81 -1.21
CA THR A 159 10.95 14.69 -0.30
C THR A 159 10.83 14.09 1.11
N SER A 160 9.96 13.10 1.28
CA SER A 160 9.75 12.36 2.51
C SER A 160 9.36 10.92 2.15
N LEU A 161 10.08 9.96 2.73
CA LEU A 161 9.75 8.53 2.62
C LEU A 161 9.29 7.97 3.98
N GLN A 162 8.84 8.84 4.88
CA GLN A 162 8.28 8.41 6.16
C GLN A 162 6.99 7.64 5.91
N ASN A 163 6.84 6.52 6.59
CA ASN A 163 5.64 5.72 6.50
C ASN A 163 4.50 6.35 7.31
N ARG A 164 3.44 6.78 6.63
CA ARG A 164 2.21 7.34 7.23
C ARG A 164 1.00 6.41 7.06
N THR A 165 1.21 5.18 6.61
CA THR A 165 0.16 4.18 6.39
C THR A 165 -0.44 3.62 7.69
N GLN A 166 0.11 3.99 8.86
CA GLN A 166 -0.23 3.46 10.20
C GLN A 166 0.04 1.95 10.36
N VAL A 167 0.71 1.34 9.39
CA VAL A 167 0.96 -0.09 9.32
C VAL A 167 2.46 -0.30 9.05
N PRO A 168 3.17 -1.19 9.76
CA PRO A 168 4.60 -1.38 9.53
C PRO A 168 4.88 -1.94 8.13
N LEU A 169 5.85 -1.36 7.43
CA LEU A 169 6.35 -1.85 6.15
C LEU A 169 7.77 -2.40 6.32
N GLU A 170 8.14 -3.44 5.59
CA GLU A 170 9.47 -4.06 5.69
C GLU A 170 10.61 -3.05 5.46
N VAL A 171 10.38 -2.09 4.56
CA VAL A 171 11.31 -0.99 4.27
C VAL A 171 11.49 0.01 5.42
N ASP A 172 10.64 0.01 6.45
CA ASP A 172 10.74 0.94 7.59
C ASP A 172 11.98 0.70 8.45
N ILE A 173 12.57 -0.50 8.38
CA ILE A 173 13.80 -0.80 9.10
C ILE A 173 15.01 -0.07 8.53
N LEU A 174 14.94 0.34 7.26
CA LEU A 174 16.07 0.90 6.53
C LEU A 174 16.34 2.35 6.93
N LYS A 175 17.62 2.75 6.86
CA LYS A 175 17.99 4.16 6.83
C LYS A 175 17.28 4.86 5.67
N SER A 176 16.94 6.14 5.85
CA SER A 176 16.22 6.89 4.82
C SER A 176 16.89 6.85 3.44
N GLN A 177 18.23 6.99 3.38
CA GLN A 177 18.97 6.88 2.11
C GLN A 177 18.86 5.49 1.50
N LYS A 178 19.02 4.41 2.29
CA LYS A 178 18.95 3.04 1.78
C LYS A 178 17.55 2.66 1.29
N ARG A 179 16.52 3.18 1.95
CA ARG A 179 15.13 3.07 1.48
C ARG A 179 14.92 3.78 0.14
N GLN A 180 15.46 4.99 -0.02
CA GLN A 180 15.42 5.71 -1.28
C GLN A 180 16.16 4.95 -2.40
N ASP A 181 17.38 4.49 -2.12
CA ASP A 181 18.20 3.69 -3.05
C ASP A 181 17.41 2.46 -3.54
N LEU A 182 16.73 1.76 -2.62
CA LEU A 182 15.93 0.58 -2.96
C LEU A 182 14.76 0.92 -3.88
N PHE A 183 14.00 1.98 -3.61
CA PHE A 183 12.89 2.39 -4.49
C PHE A 183 13.38 2.78 -5.88
N VAL A 184 14.50 3.49 -5.98
CA VAL A 184 15.13 3.83 -7.27
C VAL A 184 15.56 2.57 -8.03
N ILE A 185 16.19 1.61 -7.35
CA ILE A 185 16.62 0.35 -7.96
C ILE A 185 15.42 -0.41 -8.54
N VAL A 186 14.35 -0.54 -7.76
CA VAL A 186 13.12 -1.22 -8.20
C VAL A 186 12.51 -0.51 -9.41
N LEU A 187 12.41 0.82 -9.37
CA LEU A 187 11.84 1.61 -10.47
C LEU A 187 12.67 1.48 -11.76
N LYS A 188 14.00 1.52 -11.65
CA LYS A 188 14.90 1.29 -12.79
C LYS A 188 14.78 -0.13 -13.35
N ARG A 189 14.65 -1.12 -12.47
CA ARG A 189 14.48 -2.52 -12.91
C ARG A 189 13.13 -2.72 -13.58
N PHE A 190 12.09 -2.04 -13.12
CA PHE A 190 10.80 -2.03 -13.79
C PHE A 190 10.88 -1.42 -15.20
N GLU A 191 11.60 -0.30 -15.38
CA GLU A 191 11.84 0.29 -16.71
C GLU A 191 12.49 -0.73 -17.67
N ILE A 192 13.55 -1.42 -17.22
CA ILE A 192 14.23 -2.45 -18.01
C ILE A 192 13.29 -3.61 -18.36
N VAL A 193 12.47 -4.04 -17.40
CA VAL A 193 11.46 -5.09 -17.64
C VAL A 193 10.45 -4.65 -18.70
N LEU A 194 10.02 -3.39 -18.71
CA LEU A 194 9.13 -2.88 -19.76
C LEU A 194 9.80 -2.92 -21.15
N ASP A 195 11.04 -2.47 -21.24
CA ASP A 195 11.81 -2.49 -22.50
C ASP A 195 11.98 -3.93 -23.04
N GLU A 196 12.25 -4.89 -22.16
CA GLU A 196 12.36 -6.31 -22.50
C GLU A 196 11.01 -6.89 -22.97
N LEU A 197 9.91 -6.53 -22.30
CA LEU A 197 8.57 -6.96 -22.68
C LEU A 197 8.17 -6.38 -24.04
N GLU A 198 8.48 -5.11 -24.32
CA GLU A 198 8.23 -4.47 -25.61
C GLU A 198 9.03 -5.16 -26.72
N ALA A 199 10.33 -5.41 -26.50
CA ALA A 199 11.21 -6.10 -27.46
C ALA A 199 10.77 -7.54 -27.74
N SER A 200 10.17 -8.21 -26.76
CA SER A 200 9.71 -9.61 -26.89
C SER A 200 8.42 -9.79 -27.68
N GLN A 201 7.73 -8.71 -28.08
CA GLN A 201 6.47 -8.73 -28.83
C GLN A 201 5.39 -9.62 -28.19
N LEU A 202 5.32 -9.64 -26.86
CA LEU A 202 4.32 -10.43 -26.14
C LEU A 202 2.91 -9.96 -26.47
N SER A 203 2.00 -10.92 -26.61
CA SER A 203 0.57 -10.61 -26.76
C SER A 203 -0.07 -10.27 -25.42
N ARG A 204 -1.15 -9.48 -25.45
CA ARG A 204 -1.93 -9.09 -24.27
C ARG A 204 -2.37 -10.28 -23.41
N SER A 205 -2.85 -11.36 -24.02
CA SER A 205 -3.29 -12.55 -23.28
C SER A 205 -2.15 -13.26 -22.55
N GLN A 206 -0.94 -13.29 -23.13
CA GLN A 206 0.23 -13.91 -22.50
C GLN A 206 0.73 -13.12 -21.29
N LEU A 207 0.43 -11.82 -21.21
CA LEU A 207 0.84 -10.96 -20.12
C LEU A 207 0.16 -11.35 -18.80
N LEU A 208 -1.12 -11.71 -18.87
CA LEU A 208 -1.88 -12.20 -17.72
C LEU A 208 -1.24 -13.47 -17.14
N ASP A 209 -0.89 -14.43 -18.00
CA ASP A 209 -0.28 -15.70 -17.61
C ASP A 209 1.13 -15.51 -17.03
N LYS A 210 1.87 -14.53 -17.54
CA LYS A 210 3.26 -14.24 -17.14
C LYS A 210 3.38 -13.26 -15.97
N ARG A 211 2.28 -12.75 -15.41
CA ARG A 211 2.27 -11.75 -14.33
C ARG A 211 3.24 -12.12 -13.20
N LEU A 212 3.13 -13.33 -12.65
CA LEU A 212 3.94 -13.76 -11.52
C LEU A 212 5.41 -13.93 -11.90
N THR A 213 5.70 -14.43 -13.11
CA THR A 213 7.07 -14.52 -13.63
C THR A 213 7.72 -13.14 -13.72
N ILE A 214 7.00 -12.15 -14.28
CA ILE A 214 7.49 -10.77 -14.39
C ILE A 214 7.80 -10.18 -13.01
N LEU A 215 6.89 -10.35 -12.04
CA LEU A 215 7.10 -9.86 -10.68
C LEU A 215 8.25 -10.58 -9.96
N TYR A 216 8.39 -11.89 -10.17
CA TYR A 216 9.49 -12.68 -9.63
C TYR A 216 10.83 -12.20 -10.19
N ASP A 217 10.95 -12.04 -11.50
CA ASP A 217 12.18 -11.57 -12.15
C ASP A 217 12.56 -10.15 -11.69
N LEU A 218 11.56 -9.28 -11.57
CA LEU A 218 11.73 -7.93 -11.02
C LEU A 218 12.25 -7.97 -9.57
N TRP A 219 11.67 -8.82 -8.71
CA TRP A 219 12.13 -9.00 -7.33
C TRP A 219 13.55 -9.60 -7.27
N GLN A 220 13.82 -10.64 -8.07
CA GLN A 220 15.09 -11.35 -8.06
C GLN A 220 16.24 -10.42 -8.46
N THR A 221 16.05 -9.65 -9.53
CA THR A 221 17.03 -8.68 -10.04
C THR A 221 17.20 -7.50 -9.10
N SER A 222 16.10 -6.96 -8.54
CA SER A 222 16.16 -5.88 -7.55
C SER A 222 16.88 -6.31 -6.26
N THR A 223 16.67 -7.55 -5.81
CA THR A 223 17.37 -8.14 -4.65
C THR A 223 18.87 -8.20 -4.92
N ALA A 224 19.27 -8.69 -6.09
CA ALA A 224 20.68 -8.83 -6.46
C ALA A 224 21.40 -7.47 -6.57
N ASP A 225 20.72 -6.46 -7.10
CA ASP A 225 21.26 -5.11 -7.23
C ASP A 225 21.35 -4.36 -5.91
N PHE A 226 20.33 -4.47 -5.05
CA PHE A 226 20.29 -3.74 -3.79
C PHE A 226 21.33 -4.23 -2.79
N PHE A 227 21.49 -5.55 -2.65
CA PHE A 227 22.48 -6.13 -1.74
C PHE A 227 23.87 -6.24 -2.37
N GLY A 228 23.96 -6.21 -3.70
CA GLY A 228 25.17 -6.49 -4.43
C GLY A 228 25.35 -7.99 -4.69
N LYS A 229 25.55 -8.35 -5.96
CA LYS A 229 25.60 -9.74 -6.46
C LYS A 229 26.60 -10.64 -5.72
N TYR A 230 27.70 -10.06 -5.24
CA TYR A 230 28.82 -10.79 -4.63
C TYR A 230 29.00 -10.48 -3.13
N LEU A 231 28.00 -9.88 -2.49
CA LEU A 231 28.08 -9.64 -1.05
C LEU A 231 28.09 -10.99 -0.30
N THR A 232 29.20 -11.27 0.37
CA THR A 232 29.35 -12.40 1.28
C THR A 232 29.25 -11.94 2.73
N LEU A 233 28.59 -12.74 3.57
CA LEU A 233 28.53 -12.53 5.01
C LEU A 233 29.36 -13.58 5.73
N PRO A 234 30.21 -13.18 6.69
CA PRO A 234 30.92 -14.13 7.55
C PRO A 234 29.94 -14.69 8.57
N LEU A 235 29.66 -16.01 8.50
CA LEU A 235 28.85 -16.69 9.50
C LEU A 235 29.74 -17.51 10.42
N SER A 236 29.65 -17.26 11.73
CA SER A 236 30.30 -18.09 12.75
C SER A 236 29.35 -19.20 13.17
N GLN A 237 29.73 -20.45 12.93
CA GLN A 237 28.93 -21.60 13.37
C GLN A 237 29.25 -21.94 14.83
N ALA A 238 28.22 -22.16 15.64
CA ALA A 238 28.34 -22.67 16.99
C ALA A 238 28.78 -24.15 16.96
N THR A 239 30.08 -24.37 16.75
CA THR A 239 30.74 -25.67 16.83
C THR A 239 31.98 -25.53 17.72
N PRO A 240 32.45 -26.62 18.34
CA PRO A 240 33.59 -26.60 19.26
C PRO A 240 34.90 -26.07 18.64
N LYS A 241 34.95 -25.91 17.31
CA LYS A 241 35.98 -25.16 16.58
C LYS A 241 35.26 -24.18 15.64
N PRO A 242 35.15 -22.88 15.98
CA PRO A 242 34.40 -21.93 15.16
C PRO A 242 35.09 -21.77 13.82
N GLU A 243 34.49 -22.36 12.78
CA GLU A 243 34.87 -22.14 11.40
C GLU A 243 33.99 -21.00 10.86
N ILE A 244 34.64 -19.99 10.29
CA ILE A 244 33.94 -18.88 9.63
C ILE A 244 33.64 -19.35 8.21
N THR A 245 32.36 -19.55 7.90
CA THR A 245 31.91 -19.84 6.54
C THR A 245 31.41 -18.55 5.90
N GLU A 246 31.88 -18.25 4.69
CA GLU A 246 31.34 -17.15 3.89
C GLU A 246 30.08 -17.61 3.16
N ILE A 247 29.02 -16.82 3.30
CA ILE A 247 27.72 -17.11 2.68
C ILE A 247 27.39 -16.02 1.67
N GLU A 248 27.11 -16.40 0.42
CA GLU A 248 26.58 -15.50 -0.60
C GLU A 248 25.16 -15.06 -0.21
N LEU A 249 25.01 -13.80 0.22
CA LEU A 249 23.77 -13.30 0.80
C LEU A 249 22.59 -13.46 -0.16
N VAL A 250 22.73 -12.94 -1.39
CA VAL A 250 21.66 -12.91 -2.39
C VAL A 250 21.13 -14.32 -2.69
N LYS A 251 22.03 -15.31 -2.83
CA LYS A 251 21.65 -16.70 -3.09
C LYS A 251 20.81 -17.29 -1.96
N VAL A 252 21.12 -16.95 -0.71
CA VAL A 252 20.35 -17.42 0.44
C VAL A 252 19.01 -16.69 0.56
N LEU A 253 18.95 -15.39 0.27
CA LEU A 253 17.69 -14.64 0.28
C LEU A 253 16.71 -15.17 -0.78
N GLN A 254 17.20 -15.52 -1.97
CA GLN A 254 16.38 -16.05 -3.06
C GLN A 254 15.75 -17.42 -2.74
N GLN A 255 16.25 -18.15 -1.72
CA GLN A 255 15.62 -19.40 -1.27
C GLN A 255 14.22 -19.19 -0.69
N ASP A 256 13.91 -17.98 -0.20
CA ASP A 256 12.60 -17.65 0.38
C ASP A 256 11.56 -17.21 -0.66
N HIS A 257 11.82 -17.44 -1.96
CA HIS A 257 10.92 -17.04 -3.04
C HIS A 257 9.46 -17.45 -2.83
N ALA A 258 9.18 -18.67 -2.38
CA ALA A 258 7.82 -19.15 -2.17
C ALA A 258 7.06 -18.32 -1.13
N ILE A 259 7.76 -17.86 -0.08
CA ILE A 259 7.17 -16.99 0.95
C ILE A 259 6.91 -15.60 0.37
N VAL A 260 7.88 -15.05 -0.36
CA VAL A 260 7.78 -13.72 -0.98
C VAL A 260 6.66 -13.67 -2.01
N GLU A 261 6.57 -14.69 -2.85
CA GLU A 261 5.54 -14.81 -3.88
C GLU A 261 4.15 -14.83 -3.26
N THR A 262 3.92 -15.75 -2.33
CA THR A 262 2.59 -15.96 -1.71
C THR A 262 2.16 -14.82 -0.79
N GLU A 263 3.08 -14.22 -0.03
CA GLU A 263 2.72 -13.23 0.97
C GLU A 263 2.74 -11.78 0.45
N ILE A 264 3.48 -11.51 -0.64
CA ILE A 264 3.69 -10.15 -1.16
C ILE A 264 3.38 -10.05 -2.66
N LEU A 265 4.10 -10.76 -3.53
CA LEU A 265 4.05 -10.51 -4.98
C LEU A 265 2.68 -10.83 -5.61
N ASP A 266 2.09 -11.99 -5.26
CA ASP A 266 0.78 -12.38 -5.78
C ASP A 266 -0.35 -11.44 -5.33
N LYS A 267 -0.13 -10.73 -4.21
CA LYS A 267 -1.10 -9.78 -3.64
C LYS A 267 -0.98 -8.37 -4.21
N ILE A 268 -0.06 -8.11 -5.13
CA ILE A 268 0.05 -6.81 -5.81
C ILE A 268 -1.10 -6.70 -6.82
N PRO A 269 -2.07 -5.80 -6.62
CA PRO A 269 -3.25 -5.73 -7.45
C PRO A 269 -2.95 -5.01 -8.77
N LEU A 270 -3.74 -5.34 -9.80
CA LEU A 270 -3.83 -4.62 -11.07
C LEU A 270 -2.50 -4.45 -11.85
N VAL A 271 -1.54 -5.37 -11.63
CA VAL A 271 -0.26 -5.37 -12.36
C VAL A 271 -0.47 -5.58 -13.87
N PRO A 272 -1.30 -6.53 -14.34
CA PRO A 272 -1.57 -6.67 -15.76
C PRO A 272 -2.19 -5.43 -16.38
N GLU A 273 -3.16 -4.82 -15.72
CA GLU A 273 -3.86 -3.62 -16.18
C GLU A 273 -2.90 -2.43 -16.31
N LEU A 274 -1.98 -2.27 -15.36
CA LEU A 274 -0.88 -1.29 -15.46
C LEU A 274 0.01 -1.59 -16.67
N LEU A 275 0.49 -2.83 -16.80
CA LEU A 275 1.39 -3.21 -17.90
C LEU A 275 0.72 -3.08 -19.27
N GLU A 276 -0.55 -3.45 -19.38
CA GLU A 276 -1.33 -3.29 -20.62
C GLU A 276 -1.50 -1.82 -20.98
N HIS A 277 -1.76 -0.96 -19.99
CA HIS A 277 -1.85 0.47 -20.18
C HIS A 277 -0.54 1.07 -20.70
N LEU A 278 0.59 0.65 -20.14
CA LEU A 278 1.93 1.14 -20.50
C LEU A 278 2.40 0.60 -21.86
N LEU A 279 2.24 -0.70 -22.12
CA LEU A 279 2.81 -1.39 -23.29
C LEU A 279 1.89 -1.34 -24.51
N PHE A 280 0.58 -1.51 -24.32
CA PHE A 280 -0.39 -1.65 -25.40
C PHE A 280 -1.31 -0.43 -25.53
N GLN A 281 -1.08 0.62 -24.74
CA GLN A 281 -1.90 1.84 -24.73
C GLN A 281 -3.39 1.51 -24.51
N THR A 282 -3.71 0.58 -23.62
CA THR A 282 -5.11 0.26 -23.31
C THR A 282 -5.69 1.29 -22.35
N PRO A 283 -6.95 1.75 -22.52
CA PRO A 283 -7.63 2.57 -21.53
C PRO A 283 -7.63 1.92 -20.14
N LEU A 284 -7.43 2.72 -19.09
CA LEU A 284 -7.39 2.24 -17.72
C LEU A 284 -8.76 2.45 -17.06
N LEU A 285 -9.22 1.47 -16.28
CA LEU A 285 -10.48 1.57 -15.56
C LEU A 285 -10.28 2.37 -14.27
N VAL A 286 -10.94 3.52 -14.16
CA VAL A 286 -10.92 4.41 -13.00
C VAL A 286 -12.36 4.61 -12.52
N ASP A 287 -12.66 4.21 -11.29
CA ASP A 287 -14.01 4.28 -10.70
C ASP A 287 -15.11 3.73 -11.62
N ASN A 288 -14.81 2.59 -12.27
CA ASN A 288 -15.68 1.90 -13.24
C ASN A 288 -15.91 2.64 -14.58
N ASN A 289 -15.14 3.69 -14.87
CA ASN A 289 -15.13 4.38 -16.15
C ASN A 289 -13.83 4.09 -16.90
N LEU A 290 -13.92 3.89 -18.22
CA LEU A 290 -12.73 3.72 -19.06
C LEU A 290 -12.12 5.10 -19.35
N SER A 291 -10.95 5.34 -18.77
CA SER A 291 -10.17 6.56 -18.96
C SER A 291 -9.16 6.36 -20.08
N ALA A 292 -9.18 7.26 -21.07
CA ALA A 292 -8.30 7.21 -22.23
C ALA A 292 -6.83 7.38 -21.84
N ILE A 293 -5.93 6.91 -22.71
CA ILE A 293 -4.47 7.07 -22.53
C ILE A 293 -4.13 8.55 -22.38
N GLY A 294 -3.25 8.88 -21.43
CA GLY A 294 -2.82 10.25 -21.18
C GLY A 294 -3.88 11.17 -20.56
N SER A 295 -5.10 10.69 -20.30
CA SER A 295 -6.07 11.45 -19.51
C SER A 295 -5.56 11.67 -18.09
N PRO A 296 -5.87 12.81 -17.43
CA PRO A 296 -5.43 13.08 -16.07
C PRO A 296 -5.80 11.95 -15.09
N GLU A 297 -7.00 11.39 -15.23
CA GLU A 297 -7.51 10.33 -14.38
C GLU A 297 -6.71 9.03 -14.56
N ALA A 298 -6.45 8.62 -15.81
CA ALA A 298 -5.65 7.43 -16.10
C ALA A 298 -4.20 7.60 -15.60
N MET A 299 -3.61 8.79 -15.77
CA MET A 299 -2.25 9.09 -15.33
C MET A 299 -2.11 9.00 -13.81
N LEU A 300 -3.06 9.58 -13.05
CA LEU A 300 -3.06 9.49 -11.58
C LEU A 300 -3.22 8.06 -11.09
N GLN A 301 -4.11 7.28 -11.72
CA GLN A 301 -4.30 5.88 -11.37
C GLN A 301 -3.07 5.04 -11.71
N ALA A 302 -2.46 5.23 -12.88
CA ALA A 302 -1.24 4.54 -13.27
C ALA A 302 -0.07 4.88 -12.33
N GLU A 303 0.06 6.15 -11.94
CA GLU A 303 1.07 6.59 -10.95
C GLU A 303 0.85 5.92 -9.58
N ALA A 304 -0.40 5.80 -9.13
CA ALA A 304 -0.74 5.12 -7.88
C ALA A 304 -0.42 3.62 -7.93
N LEU A 305 -0.75 2.95 -9.04
CA LEU A 305 -0.42 1.54 -9.26
C LEU A 305 1.08 1.31 -9.30
N LEU A 306 1.83 2.14 -10.03
CA LEU A 306 3.29 2.07 -10.10
C LEU A 306 3.94 2.35 -8.74
N SER A 307 3.44 3.35 -8.00
CA SER A 307 3.91 3.62 -6.63
C SER A 307 3.76 2.39 -5.74
N ASN A 308 2.59 1.77 -5.77
CA ASN A 308 2.31 0.59 -4.97
C ASN A 308 3.19 -0.59 -5.39
N LEU A 309 3.34 -0.83 -6.70
CA LEU A 309 4.23 -1.87 -7.23
C LEU A 309 5.66 -1.71 -6.67
N VAL A 310 6.23 -0.50 -6.78
CA VAL A 310 7.58 -0.20 -6.30
C VAL A 310 7.71 -0.46 -4.80
N VAL A 311 6.74 0.01 -3.99
CA VAL A 311 6.75 -0.19 -2.54
C VAL A 311 6.61 -1.67 -2.17
N GLN A 312 5.70 -2.42 -2.81
CA GLN A 312 5.51 -3.83 -2.50
C GLN A 312 6.71 -4.68 -2.93
N VAL A 313 7.32 -4.41 -4.08
CA VAL A 313 8.55 -5.11 -4.50
C VAL A 313 9.71 -4.78 -3.57
N ALA A 314 9.85 -3.53 -3.13
CA ALA A 314 10.86 -3.16 -2.12
C ALA A 314 10.63 -3.89 -0.78
N ASN A 315 9.38 -4.03 -0.35
CA ASN A 315 9.04 -4.85 0.82
C ASN A 315 9.42 -6.32 0.60
N ALA A 316 9.18 -6.86 -0.59
CA ALA A 316 9.58 -8.21 -0.98
C ALA A 316 11.10 -8.42 -0.98
N VAL A 317 11.89 -7.43 -1.38
CA VAL A 317 13.37 -7.48 -1.29
C VAL A 317 13.82 -7.60 0.18
N MET A 318 13.18 -6.86 1.08
CA MET A 318 13.54 -6.83 2.50
C MET A 318 13.06 -8.03 3.30
N GLN A 319 11.96 -8.67 2.89
CA GLN A 319 11.31 -9.72 3.67
C GLN A 319 12.23 -10.92 3.97
N PRO A 320 12.97 -11.51 3.02
CA PRO A 320 13.91 -12.60 3.30
C PRO A 320 15.06 -12.19 4.23
N LEU A 321 15.54 -10.94 4.10
CA LEU A 321 16.61 -10.41 4.95
C LEU A 321 16.16 -10.37 6.41
N LEU A 322 14.93 -9.88 6.64
CA LEU A 322 14.30 -9.83 7.95
C LEU A 322 14.00 -11.22 8.54
N ASN A 323 13.82 -12.23 7.68
CA ASN A 323 13.61 -13.60 8.15
C ASN A 323 14.91 -14.28 8.58
N ARG A 324 15.99 -14.07 7.83
CA ARG A 324 17.24 -14.85 7.97
C ARG A 324 18.37 -14.12 8.67
N PHE A 325 18.48 -12.82 8.45
CA PHE A 325 19.65 -12.02 8.84
C PHE A 325 19.32 -10.75 9.61
N ALA A 326 18.12 -10.67 10.20
CA ALA A 326 17.67 -9.47 10.92
C ALA A 326 18.64 -8.99 12.00
N THR A 327 19.27 -9.88 12.75
CA THR A 327 20.16 -9.52 13.86
C THR A 327 21.64 -9.53 13.48
N HIS A 328 21.98 -9.75 12.20
CA HIS A 328 23.36 -9.80 11.75
C HIS A 328 24.02 -8.42 11.80
N GLU A 329 25.16 -8.29 12.49
CA GLU A 329 25.76 -6.98 12.78
C GLU A 329 26.17 -6.19 11.54
N VAL A 330 26.73 -6.85 10.51
CA VAL A 330 27.07 -6.19 9.24
C VAL A 330 25.83 -5.62 8.56
N ILE A 331 24.69 -6.31 8.64
CA ILE A 331 23.43 -5.87 8.05
C ILE A 331 22.88 -4.67 8.82
N LYS A 332 22.82 -4.79 10.15
CA LYS A 332 22.35 -3.70 11.04
C LYS A 332 23.12 -2.42 10.80
N GLN A 333 24.45 -2.48 10.79
CA GLN A 333 25.30 -1.30 10.63
C GLN A 333 25.19 -0.69 9.24
N SER A 334 25.03 -1.51 8.19
CA SER A 334 25.01 -1.04 6.80
C SER A 334 23.64 -0.49 6.41
N PHE A 335 22.56 -1.22 6.72
CA PHE A 335 21.23 -0.98 6.17
C PHE A 335 20.25 -0.31 7.14
N TYR A 336 20.33 -0.62 8.44
CA TYR A 336 19.23 -0.28 9.36
C TYR A 336 19.35 1.10 9.99
N ASP A 337 18.19 1.68 10.28
CA ASP A 337 18.09 2.94 11.00
C ASP A 337 18.62 2.79 12.44
N ARG A 338 19.24 3.85 12.96
CA ARG A 338 19.82 3.85 14.31
C ARG A 338 18.80 3.57 15.40
N SER A 339 17.54 3.97 15.19
CA SER A 339 16.43 3.72 16.11
C SER A 339 16.06 2.23 16.24
N LEU A 340 16.48 1.39 15.30
CA LEU A 340 16.13 -0.04 15.22
C LEU A 340 17.38 -0.95 15.25
N LEU A 341 18.42 -0.56 16.01
CA LEU A 341 19.65 -1.36 16.14
C LEU A 341 19.65 -2.35 17.29
N SER A 342 18.78 -2.18 18.30
CA SER A 342 18.74 -3.14 19.39
C SER A 342 18.04 -4.43 18.95
N THR A 343 18.52 -5.58 19.42
CA THR A 343 17.87 -6.87 19.14
C THR A 343 16.40 -6.85 19.54
N ARG A 344 16.06 -6.16 20.64
CA ARG A 344 14.68 -6.02 21.12
C ARG A 344 13.81 -5.22 20.16
N ASP A 345 14.32 -4.14 19.60
CA ASP A 345 13.56 -3.29 18.68
C ASP A 345 13.35 -3.99 17.33
N ILE A 346 14.35 -4.72 16.85
CA ILE A 346 14.26 -5.57 15.66
C ILE A 346 13.19 -6.64 15.86
N GLU A 347 13.18 -7.34 17.00
CA GLU A 347 12.16 -8.35 17.28
C GLU A 347 10.76 -7.75 17.45
N ARG A 348 10.64 -6.56 18.07
CA ARG A 348 9.35 -5.83 18.12
C ARG A 348 8.85 -5.50 16.72
N PHE A 349 9.73 -5.02 15.84
CA PHE A 349 9.41 -4.72 14.46
C PHE A 349 8.97 -5.96 13.68
N ARG A 350 9.70 -7.08 13.77
CA ARG A 350 9.31 -8.37 13.15
C ARG A 350 7.97 -8.89 13.66
N ASN A 351 7.71 -8.74 14.95
CA ASN A 351 6.42 -9.10 15.54
C ASN A 351 5.28 -8.21 15.02
N ALA A 352 5.52 -6.91 14.86
CA ALA A 352 4.55 -5.99 14.27
C ALA A 352 4.25 -6.35 12.81
N LEU A 353 5.26 -6.69 12.00
CA LEU A 353 5.08 -7.21 10.64
C LEU A 353 4.28 -8.52 10.64
N SER A 354 4.60 -9.46 11.52
CA SER A 354 3.87 -10.73 11.65
C SER A 354 2.41 -10.52 12.06
N ALA A 355 2.13 -9.53 12.91
CA ALA A 355 0.76 -9.12 13.24
C ALA A 355 0.05 -8.53 12.02
N ARG A 356 0.71 -7.69 11.23
CA ARG A 356 0.18 -7.15 9.97
C ARG A 356 -0.23 -8.24 8.98
N TYR A 357 0.63 -9.23 8.71
CA TYR A 357 0.29 -10.33 7.78
C TYR A 357 -0.96 -11.09 8.23
N ARG A 358 -1.06 -11.41 9.53
CA ARG A 358 -2.23 -12.09 10.10
C ARG A 358 -3.49 -11.24 10.01
N LEU A 359 -3.42 -9.98 10.42
CA LEU A 359 -4.56 -9.07 10.39
C LEU A 359 -5.06 -8.87 8.95
N ARG A 360 -4.14 -8.75 7.99
CA ARG A 360 -4.49 -8.58 6.58
C ARG A 360 -5.17 -9.81 6.02
N ARG A 361 -4.58 -11.00 6.20
CA ARG A 361 -5.10 -12.27 5.70
C ARG A 361 -6.51 -12.58 6.22
N TRP A 362 -6.77 -12.32 7.50
CA TRP A 362 -8.01 -12.75 8.14
C TRP A 362 -9.10 -11.68 8.15
N PHE A 363 -8.76 -10.39 8.15
CA PHE A 363 -9.75 -9.32 8.35
C PHE A 363 -9.71 -8.24 7.27
N ILE A 364 -8.54 -7.66 7.00
CA ILE A 364 -8.46 -6.49 6.10
C ILE A 364 -8.76 -6.90 4.65
N GLU A 365 -8.13 -7.96 4.15
CA GLU A 365 -8.30 -8.37 2.75
C GLU A 365 -9.73 -8.87 2.45
N PRO A 366 -10.38 -9.70 3.30
CA PRO A 366 -11.80 -10.01 3.12
C PRO A 366 -12.71 -8.78 3.15
N LYS A 367 -12.43 -7.81 4.03
CA LYS A 367 -13.17 -6.55 4.09
C LYS A 367 -13.01 -5.75 2.79
N GLU A 368 -11.77 -5.60 2.30
CA GLU A 368 -11.47 -4.91 1.03
C GLU A 368 -12.16 -5.59 -0.17
N MET A 369 -12.24 -6.92 -0.18
CA MET A 369 -13.00 -7.68 -1.20
C MET A 369 -14.50 -7.39 -1.12
N PHE A 370 -15.07 -7.36 0.09
CA PHE A 370 -16.49 -7.03 0.30
C PHE A 370 -16.81 -5.59 -0.10
N GLU A 371 -15.93 -4.64 0.22
CA GLU A 371 -16.07 -3.21 -0.12
C GLU A 371 -15.64 -2.90 -1.56
N SER A 372 -15.28 -3.90 -2.38
CA SER A 372 -14.84 -3.73 -3.78
C SER A 372 -13.73 -2.69 -3.95
N GLN A 373 -12.71 -2.78 -3.09
CA GLN A 373 -11.60 -1.83 -3.11
C GLN A 373 -10.23 -2.53 -3.00
N TYR A 374 -9.20 -1.85 -3.49
CA TYR A 374 -7.80 -2.17 -3.17
C TYR A 374 -7.18 -1.01 -2.39
N SER A 375 -6.48 -1.33 -1.31
CA SER A 375 -5.59 -0.38 -0.64
C SER A 375 -4.24 -0.35 -1.32
N LEU A 376 -3.83 0.82 -1.80
CA LEU A 376 -2.54 1.06 -2.44
C LEU A 376 -1.67 1.95 -1.55
N VAL A 377 -0.37 1.66 -1.51
CA VAL A 377 0.62 2.56 -0.91
C VAL A 377 1.20 3.47 -1.99
N ILE A 378 1.05 4.79 -1.83
CA ILE A 378 1.52 5.77 -2.80
C ILE A 378 2.64 6.65 -2.25
N PHE A 379 3.48 7.17 -3.16
CA PHE A 379 4.40 8.24 -2.85
C PHE A 379 3.65 9.58 -2.83
N SER A 380 3.83 10.34 -1.75
CA SER A 380 3.31 11.70 -1.60
C SER A 380 4.41 12.62 -1.06
N GLU A 381 4.23 13.93 -1.19
CA GLU A 381 5.15 14.92 -0.63
C GLU A 381 5.37 14.75 0.88
N ALA A 382 4.37 14.21 1.58
CA ALA A 382 4.41 14.05 3.02
C ALA A 382 5.04 12.72 3.48
N GLY A 383 5.16 11.73 2.59
CA GLY A 383 5.54 10.36 2.94
C GLY A 383 4.82 9.29 2.13
N LEU A 384 4.92 8.04 2.58
CA LEU A 384 4.12 6.93 2.06
C LEU A 384 2.72 6.98 2.67
N GLN A 385 1.69 6.99 1.83
CA GLN A 385 0.30 7.07 2.27
C GLN A 385 -0.53 5.92 1.68
N ASN A 386 -1.58 5.53 2.39
CA ASN A 386 -2.57 4.60 1.85
C ASN A 386 -3.68 5.39 1.15
N ILE A 387 -4.04 4.93 -0.05
CA ILE A 387 -5.28 5.31 -0.71
C ILE A 387 -6.10 4.05 -1.00
N ALA A 388 -7.40 4.20 -1.16
CA ALA A 388 -8.28 3.14 -1.64
C ALA A 388 -8.73 3.46 -3.06
N ILE A 389 -8.69 2.47 -3.94
CA ILE A 389 -9.23 2.55 -5.30
C ILE A 389 -10.39 1.56 -5.44
N TYR A 390 -11.44 1.97 -6.15
CA TYR A 390 -12.59 1.12 -6.41
C TYR A 390 -12.33 0.22 -7.63
N THR A 391 -12.67 -1.07 -7.51
CA THR A 391 -12.74 -2.00 -8.65
C THR A 391 -13.58 -3.22 -8.29
N SER A 392 -14.25 -3.83 -9.27
CA SER A 392 -15.06 -5.03 -9.02
C SER A 392 -14.16 -6.19 -8.54
N ARG A 393 -14.50 -6.76 -7.39
CA ARG A 393 -13.79 -7.90 -6.79
C ARG A 393 -14.70 -9.12 -6.58
N ASP A 394 -15.82 -9.19 -7.32
CA ASP A 394 -16.86 -10.21 -7.14
C ASP A 394 -16.34 -11.63 -7.31
N HIS A 395 -15.43 -11.85 -8.28
CA HIS A 395 -14.83 -13.16 -8.48
C HIS A 395 -14.02 -13.60 -7.26
N GLN A 396 -13.21 -12.71 -6.68
CA GLN A 396 -12.39 -13.01 -5.51
C GLN A 396 -13.27 -13.24 -4.27
N LEU A 397 -14.33 -12.43 -4.11
CA LEU A 397 -15.28 -12.58 -3.01
C LEU A 397 -15.95 -13.97 -3.03
N LYS A 398 -16.33 -14.47 -4.22
CA LYS A 398 -16.93 -15.81 -4.40
C LYS A 398 -15.98 -16.96 -4.05
N THR A 399 -14.67 -16.74 -4.13
CA THR A 399 -13.66 -17.75 -3.77
C THR A 399 -13.32 -17.79 -2.28
N LEU A 400 -13.85 -16.86 -1.47
CA LEU A 400 -13.59 -16.85 -0.04
C LEU A 400 -14.22 -18.05 0.67
N SER A 401 -13.48 -18.63 1.61
CA SER A 401 -13.95 -19.75 2.43
C SER A 401 -13.53 -19.60 3.89
N GLY A 402 -14.14 -20.41 4.77
CA GLY A 402 -13.81 -20.50 6.19
C GLY A 402 -13.95 -19.17 6.95
N LEU A 403 -12.92 -18.84 7.74
CA LEU A 403 -12.92 -17.63 8.58
C LEU A 403 -13.01 -16.34 7.74
N ARG A 404 -12.41 -16.32 6.54
CA ARG A 404 -12.44 -15.15 5.66
C ARG A 404 -13.86 -14.83 5.19
N LEU A 405 -14.61 -15.85 4.76
CA LEU A 405 -16.02 -15.72 4.41
C LEU A 405 -16.87 -15.31 5.61
N SER A 406 -16.54 -15.82 6.81
CA SER A 406 -17.26 -15.44 8.03
C SER A 406 -17.15 -13.94 8.33
N VAL A 407 -16.00 -13.32 8.03
CA VAL A 407 -15.83 -11.87 8.18
C VAL A 407 -16.74 -11.09 7.23
N THR A 408 -16.86 -11.51 5.98
CA THR A 408 -17.74 -10.81 5.01
C THR A 408 -19.21 -10.99 5.38
N LEU A 409 -19.62 -12.19 5.81
CA LEU A 409 -20.97 -12.44 6.32
C LEU A 409 -21.28 -11.60 7.57
N ALA A 410 -20.30 -11.39 8.45
CA ALA A 410 -20.46 -10.53 9.62
C ALA A 410 -20.63 -9.05 9.24
N LEU A 411 -19.93 -8.58 8.20
CA LEU A 411 -20.10 -7.23 7.66
C LEU A 411 -21.49 -7.07 7.03
N GLU A 412 -21.92 -8.05 6.22
CA GLU A 412 -23.26 -8.06 5.63
C GLU A 412 -24.36 -8.09 6.70
N ALA A 413 -24.21 -8.94 7.72
CA ALA A 413 -25.14 -9.00 8.85
C ALA A 413 -25.16 -7.68 9.64
N ARG A 414 -24.01 -7.03 9.85
CA ARG A 414 -23.95 -5.70 10.48
C ARG A 414 -24.77 -4.69 9.68
N ASP A 415 -24.61 -4.65 8.37
CA ASP A 415 -25.30 -3.68 7.52
C ASP A 415 -26.81 -3.95 7.45
N ALA A 416 -27.23 -5.22 7.52
CA ALA A 416 -28.63 -5.61 7.63
C ALA A 416 -29.25 -5.30 9.01
N ILE A 417 -28.48 -5.43 10.10
CA ILE A 417 -28.97 -5.30 11.49
C ILE A 417 -28.84 -3.86 12.04
N ALA A 418 -27.93 -3.05 11.51
CA ALA A 418 -27.70 -1.69 12.01
C ALA A 418 -28.97 -0.79 11.95
N PRO A 419 -29.72 -0.73 10.83
CA PRO A 419 -30.94 0.07 10.76
C PRO A 419 -32.01 -0.31 11.80
N PRO A 420 -32.41 -1.59 11.98
CA PRO A 420 -33.42 -1.94 12.97
C PRO A 420 -32.97 -1.72 14.42
N LEU A 421 -31.69 -1.93 14.74
CA LEU A 421 -31.16 -1.61 16.08
C LEU A 421 -31.24 -0.11 16.38
N GLN A 422 -30.83 0.74 15.43
CA GLN A 422 -30.90 2.19 15.60
C GLN A 422 -32.34 2.66 15.79
N ALA A 423 -33.30 2.09 15.05
CA ALA A 423 -34.72 2.38 15.22
C ALA A 423 -35.22 1.99 16.62
N THR A 424 -34.82 0.82 17.12
CA THR A 424 -35.19 0.32 18.45
C THR A 424 -34.65 1.21 19.56
N PHE A 425 -33.36 1.57 19.52
CA PHE A 425 -32.78 2.49 20.50
C PHE A 425 -33.41 3.89 20.45
N THR A 426 -33.73 4.39 19.25
CA THR A 426 -34.43 5.67 19.09
C THR A 426 -35.83 5.62 19.71
N PHE A 427 -36.56 4.51 19.52
CA PHE A 427 -37.87 4.31 20.13
C PHE A 427 -37.79 4.24 21.67
N LEU A 428 -36.86 3.44 22.21
CA LEU A 428 -36.63 3.38 23.67
C LEU A 428 -36.24 4.75 24.23
N GLY A 429 -35.35 5.47 23.56
CA GLY A 429 -34.94 6.82 23.95
C GLY A 429 -36.12 7.80 24.01
N ARG A 430 -37.00 7.79 23.00
CA ARG A 430 -38.26 8.56 23.03
C ARG A 430 -39.16 8.14 24.18
N GLY A 431 -39.25 6.85 24.48
CA GLY A 431 -40.01 6.32 25.62
C GLY A 431 -39.47 6.81 26.97
N VAL A 432 -38.15 6.75 27.16
CA VAL A 432 -37.48 7.25 28.38
C VAL A 432 -37.68 8.76 28.54
N VAL A 433 -37.49 9.53 27.46
CA VAL A 433 -37.74 10.99 27.47
C VAL A 433 -39.20 11.30 27.79
N TYR A 434 -40.15 10.56 27.20
CA TYR A 434 -41.57 10.70 27.51
C TYR A 434 -41.85 10.42 28.99
N LEU A 435 -41.32 9.32 29.54
CA LEU A 435 -41.52 8.94 30.93
C LEU A 435 -40.98 10.03 31.88
N LEU A 436 -39.78 10.54 31.63
CA LEU A 436 -39.16 11.60 32.42
C LEU A 436 -39.91 12.94 32.32
N THR A 437 -40.24 13.38 31.11
CA THR A 437 -40.81 14.72 30.89
C THR A 437 -42.31 14.78 31.17
N GLN A 438 -43.07 13.79 30.69
CA GLN A 438 -44.53 13.81 30.76
C GLN A 438 -45.05 13.17 32.03
N VAL A 439 -44.52 12.00 32.43
CA VAL A 439 -45.05 11.30 33.61
C VAL A 439 -44.44 11.89 34.88
N VAL A 440 -43.10 11.89 34.98
CA VAL A 440 -42.42 12.41 36.17
C VAL A 440 -42.53 13.93 36.23
N GLY A 441 -42.25 14.64 35.13
CA GLY A 441 -42.33 16.10 35.08
C GLY A 441 -43.72 16.67 35.38
N ARG A 442 -44.80 16.12 34.80
CA ARG A 442 -46.17 16.55 35.16
C ARG A 442 -46.56 16.08 36.56
N GLY A 443 -46.13 14.90 37.01
CA GLY A 443 -46.37 14.41 38.36
C GLY A 443 -45.82 15.38 39.42
N ILE A 444 -44.55 15.77 39.29
CA ILE A 444 -43.93 16.79 40.16
C ILE A 444 -44.65 18.14 40.02
N GLY A 445 -44.97 18.55 38.80
CA GLY A 445 -45.69 19.80 38.54
C GLY A 445 -47.07 19.87 39.20
N LEU A 446 -47.82 18.77 39.22
CA LEU A 446 -49.13 18.69 39.90
C LEU A 446 -48.99 18.74 41.42
N ILE A 447 -48.01 18.03 41.98
CA ILE A 447 -47.70 18.09 43.42
C ILE A 447 -47.32 19.52 43.82
N GLY A 448 -46.42 20.16 43.07
CA GLY A 448 -46.04 21.56 43.29
C GLY A 448 -47.22 22.52 43.21
N ARG A 449 -48.14 22.33 42.24
CA ARG A 449 -49.35 23.14 42.08
C ARG A 449 -50.34 22.93 43.24
N GLY A 450 -50.49 21.70 43.72
CA GLY A 450 -51.31 21.38 44.89
C GLY A 450 -50.77 22.02 46.16
N ILE A 451 -49.46 22.00 46.38
CA ILE A 451 -48.80 22.67 47.51
C ILE A 451 -49.01 24.20 47.41
N LEU A 452 -48.83 24.80 46.23
CA LEU A 452 -49.06 26.23 46.03
C LEU A 452 -50.51 26.65 46.27
N GLN A 453 -51.50 25.86 45.84
CA GLN A 453 -52.91 26.13 46.09
C GLN A 453 -53.29 25.97 47.57
N GLY A 454 -52.73 24.95 48.24
CA GLY A 454 -52.93 24.75 49.68
C GLY A 454 -52.35 25.90 50.52
N ILE A 455 -51.21 26.46 50.11
CA ILE A 455 -50.63 27.63 50.76
C ILE A 455 -51.42 28.90 50.38
N GLY A 456 -51.79 29.07 49.10
CA GLY A 456 -52.49 30.27 48.60
C GLY A 456 -53.86 30.53 49.23
N GLY A 457 -54.59 29.49 49.63
CA GLY A 457 -55.86 29.63 50.36
C GLY A 457 -55.68 30.29 51.74
N THR A 458 -54.58 29.97 52.44
CA THR A 458 -54.28 30.57 53.75
C THR A 458 -53.86 32.05 53.65
N TRP A 459 -53.24 32.46 52.53
CA TRP A 459 -52.92 33.88 52.29
C TRP A 459 -54.15 34.70 51.91
N GLN A 460 -55.13 34.14 51.18
CA GLN A 460 -56.38 34.85 50.87
C GLN A 460 -57.26 35.07 52.11
N GLU A 461 -57.30 34.15 53.06
CA GLU A 461 -57.95 34.38 54.35
C GLU A 461 -57.25 35.46 55.18
N LEU A 462 -55.91 35.50 55.18
CA LEU A 462 -55.14 36.54 55.88
C LEU A 462 -55.34 37.96 55.29
N PHE A 463 -55.70 38.09 54.02
CA PHE A 463 -56.02 39.38 53.39
C PHE A 463 -57.51 39.75 53.40
N ILE A 464 -58.43 38.80 53.65
CA ILE A 464 -59.88 39.07 53.73
C ILE A 464 -60.33 39.38 55.17
N THR A 465 -59.61 38.94 56.21
CA THR A 465 -59.87 39.33 57.62
C THR A 465 -59.32 40.73 57.98
N ARG A 466 -59.46 41.71 57.08
CA ARG A 466 -59.23 43.14 57.38
C ARG A 466 -60.28 44.09 56.78
N LYS A 467 -61.50 43.60 56.53
CA LYS A 467 -62.68 44.46 56.43
C LYS A 467 -63.81 43.89 57.30
N SER A 468 -63.73 44.21 58.58
CA SER A 468 -64.89 44.22 59.46
C SER A 468 -65.54 45.62 59.45
N PRO A 469 -66.84 45.70 59.76
CA PRO A 469 -67.72 46.83 59.48
C PRO A 469 -67.87 47.78 60.68
N GLN A 470 -68.01 49.08 60.41
CA GLN A 470 -68.65 50.06 61.31
C GLN A 470 -69.49 50.98 60.41
N GLN A 471 -70.82 50.85 60.43
CA GLN A 471 -71.81 51.40 61.38
C GLN A 471 -72.25 52.82 61.01
N LYS A 472 -73.56 52.93 60.78
CA LYS A 472 -74.50 54.07 60.91
C LYS A 472 -74.01 55.49 60.66
#